data_AF-A0A5C5ZK24-F1
#
_entry.id   AF-A0A5C5ZK24-F1
#
_cell.length_a   1.000
_cell.length_b   1.000
_cell.length_c   1.000
_cell.angle_alpha   90.00
_cell.angle_beta   90.00
_cell.angle_gamma   90.00
#
_symmetry.space_group_name_H-M   'P 1'
#
loop_
_entity.id
_entity.type
_entity.pdbx_description
1 polymer ?
#
loop_
_entity_poly.entity_id
_entity_poly.type
_entity_poly.pdbx_seq_one_letter_code
_entity_poly.pdbx_strand_id
1 'polypeptide(L)'
;MLRGVCGPLPQRERLKHGARWAALLVVVCAGCGPSTRMPNLFHPGDLASQRYNAIFHDPYPLDDVAEPIVGGRPPGYQKPVPETTRPRMLSQPRQTVPAL
;
A
#
# COMPACT_ATOMS: atom_id res chain seq x y z
N MET A 1 -40.14 27.34 -21.28
CA MET A 1 -40.77 26.37 -20.36
C MET A 1 -39.68 25.68 -19.55
N LEU A 2 -39.36 26.16 -18.34
CA LEU A 2 -38.43 25.50 -17.41
C LEU A 2 -38.90 25.87 -15.98
N ARG A 3 -39.79 25.05 -15.40
CA ARG A 3 -40.17 25.18 -13.98
C ARG A 3 -39.18 24.34 -13.16
N GLY A 4 -38.18 25.01 -12.60
CA GLY A 4 -37.30 24.43 -11.59
C GLY A 4 -38.06 24.21 -10.29
N VAL A 5 -38.21 22.96 -9.88
CA VAL A 5 -38.74 22.59 -8.57
C VAL A 5 -37.59 22.65 -7.58
N CYS A 6 -37.28 23.84 -7.07
CA CYS A 6 -36.39 24.02 -5.93
C CYS A 6 -37.24 24.09 -4.66
N GLY A 7 -37.70 22.92 -4.19
CA GLY A 7 -38.43 22.78 -2.94
C GLY A 7 -37.63 21.89 -1.96
N PRO A 8 -37.65 22.17 -0.65
CA PRO A 8 -37.02 21.30 0.32
C PRO A 8 -37.62 19.89 0.23
N LEU A 9 -36.76 18.89 0.00
CA LEU A 9 -37.18 17.48 -0.02
C LEU A 9 -37.91 17.13 1.29
N PRO A 10 -39.01 16.35 1.21
CA PRO A 10 -39.80 15.96 2.37
C PRO A 10 -38.93 15.22 3.39
N GLN A 11 -39.17 15.49 4.68
CA GLN A 11 -38.40 15.01 5.83
C GLN A 11 -38.07 13.49 5.77
N ARG A 12 -39.02 12.68 5.31
CA ARG A 12 -38.88 11.23 5.06
C ARG A 12 -37.77 10.88 4.07
N GLU A 13 -37.62 11.63 2.98
CA GLU A 13 -36.63 11.34 1.94
C GLU A 13 -35.22 11.76 2.40
N ARG A 14 -35.12 12.82 3.23
CA ARG A 14 -33.85 13.21 3.89
C ARG A 14 -33.33 12.12 4.84
N LEU A 15 -34.21 11.47 5.60
CA LEU A 15 -33.84 10.37 6.50
C LEU A 15 -33.26 9.17 5.73
N LYS A 16 -33.89 8.79 4.61
CA LYS A 16 -33.42 7.70 3.74
C LYS A 16 -32.07 8.00 3.11
N HIS A 17 -31.85 9.26 2.70
CA HIS A 17 -30.59 9.68 2.12
C HIS A 17 -29.48 9.67 3.19
N GLY A 18 -29.77 10.17 4.39
CA GLY A 18 -28.84 10.08 5.53
C GLY A 18 -28.46 8.65 5.89
N ALA A 19 -29.43 7.75 5.95
CA ALA A 19 -29.20 6.33 6.22
C ALA A 19 -28.35 5.64 5.14
N ARG A 20 -28.58 5.98 3.86
CA ARG A 20 -27.76 5.50 2.74
C ARG A 20 -26.31 5.96 2.84
N TRP A 21 -26.09 7.25 3.13
CA TRP A 21 -24.73 7.78 3.31
C TRP A 21 -24.03 7.18 4.53
N ALA A 22 -24.74 7.01 5.64
CA ALA A 22 -24.22 6.36 6.83
C ALA A 22 -23.83 4.90 6.57
N ALA A 23 -24.66 4.14 5.85
CA ALA A 23 -24.34 2.77 5.47
C ALA A 23 -23.10 2.69 4.57
N LEU A 24 -22.96 3.63 3.63
CA LEU A 24 -21.79 3.71 2.74
C LEU A 24 -20.50 4.02 3.51
N LEU A 25 -20.56 4.92 4.50
CA LEU A 25 -19.45 5.23 5.40
C LEU A 25 -19.03 4.03 6.26
N VAL A 26 -19.99 3.25 6.77
CA VAL A 26 -19.70 2.04 7.55
C VAL A 26 -18.94 1.01 6.72
N VAL A 27 -19.30 0.82 5.45
CA VAL A 27 -18.60 -0.12 4.54
C VAL A 27 -17.15 0.32 4.29
N VAL A 28 -16.89 1.61 4.10
CA VAL A 28 -15.53 2.13 3.89
C VAL A 28 -14.67 1.99 5.15
N CYS A 29 -15.23 2.25 6.32
CA CYS A 29 -14.50 2.18 7.58
C CYS A 29 -14.28 0.74 8.10
N ALA A 30 -15.05 -0.25 7.63
CA ALA A 30 -14.88 -1.65 8.03
C ALA A 30 -13.55 -2.27 7.55
N GLY A 31 -12.80 -1.61 6.66
CA GLY A 31 -11.48 -2.04 6.20
C GLY A 31 -10.30 -1.71 7.13
N CYS A 32 -10.49 -0.84 8.13
CA CYS A 32 -9.45 -0.48 9.10
C CYS A 32 -9.32 -1.56 10.19
N GLY A 33 -8.79 -2.73 9.82
CA GLY A 33 -8.51 -3.83 10.76
C GLY A 33 -7.07 -3.81 11.29
N PRO A 34 -6.81 -4.45 12.46
CA PRO A 34 -5.46 -4.57 13.05
C PRO A 34 -4.48 -5.38 12.19
N SER A 35 -4.97 -6.07 11.15
CA SER A 35 -4.16 -6.78 10.16
C SER A 35 -3.51 -5.85 9.12
N THR A 36 -3.98 -4.60 8.97
CA THR A 36 -3.43 -3.66 8.00
C THR A 36 -2.34 -2.83 8.65
N ARG A 37 -1.07 -3.12 8.32
CA ARG A 37 0.07 -2.33 8.79
C ARG A 37 0.23 -1.09 7.91
N MET A 38 -0.04 0.09 8.48
CA MET A 38 0.19 1.35 7.78
C MET A 38 1.70 1.61 7.63
N PRO A 39 2.21 1.92 6.43
CA PRO A 39 3.60 2.33 6.27
C PRO A 39 3.82 3.66 6.99
N ASN A 40 4.99 3.82 7.59
CA ASN A 40 5.37 5.09 8.19
C ASN A 40 5.72 6.09 7.09
N LEU A 41 4.82 7.04 6.83
CA LEU A 41 4.94 8.00 5.73
C LEU A 41 6.00 9.08 5.99
N PHE A 42 6.26 9.39 7.27
CA PHE A 42 7.19 10.47 7.65
C PHE A 42 8.58 9.93 8.00
N HIS A 43 8.65 8.68 8.46
CA HIS A 43 9.91 8.02 8.81
C HIS A 43 9.95 6.62 8.18
N PRO A 44 10.32 6.52 6.90
CA PRO A 44 10.36 5.25 6.17
C PRO A 44 11.41 4.23 6.68
N GLY A 45 12.12 4.56 7.76
CA GLY A 45 13.15 3.72 8.39
C GLY A 45 14.53 3.88 7.76
N ASP A 46 15.51 3.13 8.28
CA ASP A 46 16.88 3.14 7.76
C ASP A 46 16.96 2.60 6.32
N LEU A 47 17.97 3.06 5.58
CA LEU A 47 18.22 2.68 4.20
C LEU A 47 18.37 1.16 4.00
N ALA A 48 18.92 0.44 4.98
CA ALA A 48 18.99 -1.02 4.92
C ALA A 48 17.61 -1.68 4.95
N SER A 49 16.70 -1.18 5.79
CA SER A 49 15.32 -1.70 5.90
C SER A 49 14.51 -1.41 4.63
N GLN A 50 14.70 -0.22 4.06
CA GLN A 50 14.07 0.14 2.78
C GLN A 50 14.55 -0.75 1.64
N ARG A 51 15.86 -1.00 1.54
CA ARG A 51 16.43 -1.91 0.53
C ARG A 51 15.91 -3.34 0.67
N TYR A 52 15.84 -3.85 1.90
CA TYR A 52 15.28 -5.17 2.16
C TYR A 52 13.82 -5.27 1.67
N ASN A 53 12.98 -4.30 2.02
CA ASN A 53 11.58 -4.27 1.58
C ASN A 53 11.47 -4.13 0.06
N ALA A 54 12.33 -3.33 -0.57
CA ALA A 54 12.34 -3.15 -2.01
C ALA A 54 12.67 -4.47 -2.74
N ILE A 55 13.61 -5.27 -2.20
CA ILE A 55 13.95 -6.58 -2.76
C ILE A 55 12.83 -7.60 -2.51
N PHE A 56 12.27 -7.63 -1.31
CA PHE A 56 11.23 -8.59 -0.93
C PHE A 56 9.92 -8.38 -1.69
N HIS A 57 9.56 -7.12 -1.98
CA HIS A 57 8.35 -6.75 -2.72
C HIS A 57 8.60 -6.49 -4.21
N ASP A 58 9.79 -6.80 -4.72
CA ASP A 58 10.09 -6.71 -6.15
C ASP A 58 9.21 -7.73 -6.92
N PRO A 59 8.40 -7.32 -7.90
CA PRO A 59 7.63 -8.25 -8.72
C PRO A 59 8.51 -9.13 -9.60
N TYR A 60 9.78 -8.78 -9.82
CA TYR A 60 10.66 -9.56 -10.69
C TYR A 60 11.45 -10.62 -9.90
N PRO A 61 11.36 -11.90 -10.30
CA PRO A 61 12.06 -13.00 -9.63
C PRO A 61 13.57 -12.86 -9.73
N LEU A 62 14.27 -13.45 -8.77
CA LEU A 62 15.73 -13.55 -8.79
C LEU A 62 16.17 -14.66 -9.76
N ASP A 63 17.40 -14.53 -10.27
CA ASP A 63 17.97 -15.45 -11.27
C ASP A 63 18.12 -16.90 -10.75
N ASP A 64 18.05 -17.13 -9.43
CA ASP A 64 18.05 -18.43 -8.77
C ASP A 64 16.65 -19.07 -8.65
N VAL A 65 15.59 -18.31 -8.89
CA VAL A 65 14.19 -18.76 -8.73
C VAL A 65 13.51 -19.00 -10.08
N ALA A 66 13.85 -18.21 -11.10
CA ALA A 66 13.27 -18.30 -12.43
C ALA A 66 14.31 -17.97 -13.51
N GLU A 67 13.97 -18.21 -14.78
CA GLU A 67 14.84 -17.85 -15.89
C GLU A 67 15.14 -16.33 -15.93
N PRO A 68 16.35 -15.93 -16.37
CA PRO A 68 16.73 -14.53 -16.44
C PRO A 68 15.78 -13.70 -17.32
N ILE A 69 15.18 -12.66 -16.75
CA ILE A 69 14.28 -11.75 -17.47
C ILE A 69 15.09 -10.67 -18.18
N VAL A 70 15.34 -10.86 -19.48
CA VAL A 70 15.97 -9.85 -20.33
C VAL A 70 14.94 -8.83 -20.84
N GLY A 71 15.15 -7.55 -20.57
CA GLY A 71 14.31 -6.45 -21.08
C GLY A 71 12.98 -6.21 -20.36
N GLY A 72 12.59 -7.07 -19.41
CA GLY A 72 11.38 -6.87 -18.61
C GLY A 72 11.54 -5.90 -17.43
N ARG A 73 12.75 -5.75 -16.89
CA ARG A 73 13.05 -4.89 -15.73
C ARG A 73 13.31 -3.42 -16.15
N PRO A 74 12.92 -2.41 -15.35
CA PRO A 74 13.24 -1.01 -15.59
C PRO A 74 14.75 -0.73 -15.71
N PRO A 75 15.17 0.28 -16.51
CA PRO A 75 16.58 0.65 -16.67
C PRO A 75 17.27 0.91 -15.32
N GLY A 76 18.44 0.30 -15.11
CA GLY A 76 19.21 0.35 -13.86
C GLY A 76 18.96 -0.80 -12.89
N TYR A 77 17.91 -1.60 -13.12
CA TYR A 77 17.53 -2.74 -12.28
C TYR A 77 17.66 -4.08 -12.98
N GLN A 78 18.30 -4.15 -14.16
CA GLN A 78 18.44 -5.39 -14.95
C GLN A 78 19.16 -6.51 -14.19
N LYS A 79 20.05 -6.15 -13.26
CA LYS A 79 20.86 -7.11 -12.51
C LYS A 79 20.36 -7.16 -11.06
N PRO A 80 19.81 -8.31 -10.61
CA PRO A 80 19.44 -8.48 -9.22
C PRO A 80 20.68 -8.50 -8.31
N VAL A 81 20.45 -8.41 -7.00
CA VAL A 81 21.54 -8.48 -6.02
C VAL A 81 22.25 -9.84 -6.11
N PRO A 82 23.60 -9.88 -6.20
CA PRO A 82 24.36 -11.13 -6.27
C PRO A 82 24.07 -12.08 -5.10
N GLU A 83 24.07 -13.40 -5.34
CA GLU A 83 23.76 -14.39 -4.30
C GLU A 83 24.69 -14.24 -3.08
N THR A 84 25.97 -13.91 -3.31
CA THR A 84 26.98 -13.79 -2.25
C THR A 84 26.71 -12.68 -1.24
N THR A 85 25.99 -11.63 -1.65
CA THR A 85 25.73 -10.45 -0.79
C THR A 85 24.34 -10.53 -0.12
N ARG A 86 23.45 -11.38 -0.65
CA ARG A 86 22.06 -11.54 -0.20
C ARG A 86 21.90 -12.02 1.25
N PRO A 87 22.69 -12.99 1.76
CA PRO A 87 22.59 -13.45 3.15
C PRO A 87 22.86 -12.34 4.16
N ARG A 88 23.75 -11.39 3.82
CA ARG A 88 24.06 -10.24 4.66
C ARG A 88 22.87 -9.31 4.85
N MET A 89 21.95 -9.27 3.88
CA MET A 89 20.72 -8.48 3.96
C MET A 89 19.68 -9.14 4.87
N LEU A 90 19.63 -10.48 4.92
CA LEU A 90 18.75 -11.22 5.83
C LEU A 90 19.25 -11.23 7.27
N SER A 91 20.56 -11.22 7.48
CA SER A 91 21.18 -11.27 8.82
C SER A 91 21.16 -9.95 9.56
N GLN A 92 20.76 -8.84 8.91
CA GLN A 92 20.68 -7.56 9.58
C GLN A 92 19.43 -7.57 10.48
N PRO A 93 19.59 -7.47 11.82
CA PRO A 93 18.43 -7.38 12.69
C PRO A 93 17.58 -6.21 12.20
N ARG A 94 16.27 -6.41 12.06
CA ARG A 94 15.30 -5.31 11.87
C ARG A 94 15.67 -4.26 12.90
N GLN A 95 16.35 -3.20 12.49
CA GLN A 95 16.67 -2.10 13.38
C GLN A 95 15.33 -1.42 13.62
N THR A 96 14.65 -1.81 14.68
CA THR A 96 13.50 -1.09 15.21
C THR A 96 14.04 0.24 15.67
N VAL A 97 14.06 1.20 14.77
CA VAL A 97 14.30 2.60 15.12
C VAL A 97 13.13 2.98 16.02
N PRO A 98 13.33 3.30 17.31
CA PRO A 98 12.25 3.70 18.17
C PRO A 98 11.60 4.95 17.58
N ALA A 99 10.26 4.96 17.51
CA ALA A 99 9.52 6.15 17.18
C ALA A 99 9.79 7.18 18.30
N LEU A 100 10.41 8.31 17.92
CA LEU A 100 10.55 9.48 18.77
C LEU A 100 9.19 10.18 18.95
#